data_AF-A0A3N5SPM2-F1
#
_entry.id   AF-A0A3N5SPM2-F1
#
_cell.length_a   1.000
_cell.length_b   1.000
_cell.length_c   1.000
_cell.angle_alpha   90.00
_cell.angle_beta   90.00
_cell.angle_gamma   90.00
#
_symmetry.space_group_name_H-M   'P 1'
#
loop_
_entity.id
_entity.type
_entity.pdbx_description
1 polymer ?
#
loop_
_entity_poly.entity_id
_entity_poly.type
_entity_poly.pdbx_seq_one_letter_code
_entity_poly.pdbx_strand_id
1 'polypeptide(L)'
;MGDIFSLADFPLSERALRNRELLILSADDPDLPSGEREVMVLHAANSRMLIPLVVNEISIGLVELETLDPSRHFKGETVRLARTLASQAAISIENARLQTETRRTVEELYIINDMSGQLSSATSLNDLLTVIDAQLPSLTDAQVMYVAIFDEETQQISFPLATSVRDDHPLEVPA
;
A
#
# COMPACT_ATOMS: atom_id res chain seq x y z
N MET A 1 -6.74 -11.67 0.05
CA MET A 1 -6.36 -11.74 -1.38
C MET A 1 -7.66 -11.67 -2.15
N GLY A 2 -7.85 -10.62 -2.94
CA GLY A 2 -9.09 -10.37 -3.69
C GLY A 2 -8.81 -10.44 -5.19
N ASP A 3 -9.86 -10.63 -5.97
CA ASP A 3 -9.77 -10.63 -7.44
C ASP A 3 -9.39 -9.23 -7.95
N ILE A 4 -8.53 -9.18 -8.96
CA ILE A 4 -8.07 -7.93 -9.59
C ILE A 4 -8.77 -7.81 -10.94
N PHE A 5 -9.46 -6.70 -11.12
CA PHE A 5 -10.18 -6.38 -12.35
C PHE A 5 -9.66 -5.08 -12.96
N SER A 6 -9.67 -4.97 -14.29
CA SER A 6 -9.36 -3.72 -14.98
C SER A 6 -10.59 -2.82 -14.97
N LEU A 7 -10.42 -1.57 -14.52
CA LEU A 7 -11.53 -0.61 -14.48
C LEU A 7 -12.07 -0.28 -15.89
N ALA A 8 -11.26 -0.47 -16.93
CA ALA A 8 -11.67 -0.27 -18.33
C ALA A 8 -12.78 -1.22 -18.78
N ASP A 9 -12.92 -2.38 -18.12
CA ASP A 9 -13.97 -3.36 -18.42
C ASP A 9 -15.32 -2.97 -17.77
N PHE A 10 -15.30 -2.01 -16.84
CA PHE A 10 -16.45 -1.58 -16.03
C PHE A 10 -16.67 -0.06 -16.13
N PRO A 11 -17.12 0.46 -17.29
CA PRO A 11 -17.27 1.88 -17.54
C PRO A 11 -18.22 2.62 -16.58
N LEU A 12 -19.21 1.96 -16.00
CA LEU A 12 -20.11 2.58 -15.01
C LEU A 12 -19.46 2.65 -13.63
N SER A 13 -18.68 1.64 -13.24
CA SER A 13 -17.84 1.72 -12.03
C SER A 13 -16.75 2.77 -12.19
N GLU A 14 -16.14 2.86 -13.37
CA GLU A 14 -15.20 3.93 -13.71
C GLU A 14 -15.85 5.30 -13.58
N ARG A 15 -17.04 5.47 -14.15
CA ARG A 15 -17.80 6.72 -14.07
C ARG A 15 -18.14 7.07 -12.63
N ALA A 16 -18.62 6.13 -11.83
CA ALA A 16 -18.93 6.35 -10.41
C ALA A 16 -17.70 6.87 -9.65
N LEU A 17 -16.53 6.25 -9.87
CA LEU A 17 -15.28 6.64 -9.23
C LEU A 17 -14.77 8.00 -9.73
N ARG A 18 -14.69 8.21 -11.04
CA ARG A 18 -14.14 9.46 -11.60
C ARG A 18 -15.02 10.67 -11.34
N ASN A 19 -16.34 10.50 -11.51
CA ASN A 19 -17.30 11.57 -11.34
C ASN A 19 -17.75 11.74 -9.89
N ARG A 20 -17.34 10.84 -8.99
CA ARG A 20 -17.75 10.83 -7.58
C ARG A 20 -19.28 10.77 -7.43
N GLU A 21 -19.90 10.03 -8.33
CA GLU A 21 -21.36 9.93 -8.43
C GLU A 21 -21.84 8.56 -7.98
N LEU A 22 -22.91 8.54 -7.20
CA LEU A 22 -23.61 7.32 -6.85
C LEU A 22 -24.48 6.90 -8.02
N LEU A 23 -24.28 5.70 -8.52
CA LEU A 23 -25.04 5.15 -9.65
C LEU A 23 -25.88 3.97 -9.18
N ILE A 24 -27.06 3.80 -9.76
CA ILE A 24 -27.88 2.61 -9.57
C ILE A 24 -28.01 1.95 -10.94
N LEU A 25 -27.60 0.69 -11.00
CA LEU A 25 -27.66 -0.18 -12.16
C LEU A 25 -28.84 -1.14 -12.01
N SER A 26 -29.44 -1.50 -13.13
CA SER A 26 -30.55 -2.44 -13.19
C SER A 26 -30.28 -3.52 -14.23
N ALA A 27 -30.63 -4.77 -13.90
CA ALA A 27 -30.37 -5.91 -14.79
C ALA A 27 -31.23 -5.89 -16.07
N ASP A 28 -32.37 -5.20 -16.03
CA ASP A 28 -33.29 -5.01 -17.14
C ASP A 28 -32.91 -3.84 -18.06
N ASP A 29 -31.87 -3.06 -17.70
CA ASP A 29 -31.37 -1.98 -18.55
C ASP A 29 -30.77 -2.56 -19.85
N PRO A 30 -31.36 -2.25 -21.03
CA PRO A 30 -30.86 -2.76 -22.30
C PRO A 30 -29.46 -2.21 -22.64
N ASP A 31 -29.12 -1.04 -22.11
CA ASP A 31 -27.85 -0.35 -22.39
C ASP A 31 -26.77 -0.65 -21.33
N LEU A 32 -27.05 -1.56 -20.37
CA LEU A 32 -26.07 -1.99 -19.38
C LEU A 32 -24.84 -2.61 -20.08
N PRO A 33 -23.63 -2.05 -19.88
CA PRO A 33 -22.42 -2.53 -20.54
C PRO A 33 -22.06 -3.96 -20.11
N SER A 34 -21.28 -4.65 -20.95
CA SER A 34 -21.09 -6.10 -20.83
C SER A 34 -20.39 -6.52 -19.53
N GLY A 35 -19.40 -5.75 -19.06
CA GLY A 35 -18.69 -6.06 -17.81
C GLY A 35 -19.62 -6.01 -16.61
N GLU A 36 -20.37 -4.91 -16.43
CA GLU A 36 -21.35 -4.79 -15.35
C GLU A 36 -22.44 -5.86 -15.47
N ARG A 37 -22.92 -6.13 -16.69
CA ARG A 37 -23.94 -7.16 -16.92
C ARG A 37 -23.45 -8.54 -16.49
N GLU A 38 -22.22 -8.90 -16.85
CA GLU A 38 -21.64 -10.19 -16.49
C GLU A 38 -21.55 -10.38 -14.97
N VAL A 39 -21.09 -9.36 -14.24
CA VAL A 39 -21.00 -9.44 -12.78
C VAL A 39 -22.40 -9.47 -12.14
N MET A 40 -23.36 -8.69 -12.64
CA MET A 40 -24.73 -8.73 -12.13
C MET A 40 -25.37 -10.12 -12.36
N VAL A 41 -25.11 -10.76 -13.50
CA VAL A 41 -25.57 -12.13 -13.75
C VAL A 41 -24.88 -13.13 -12.81
N LEU A 42 -23.57 -13.02 -12.63
CA LEU A 42 -22.79 -13.89 -11.74
C LEU A 42 -23.31 -13.83 -10.29
N HIS A 43 -23.68 -12.64 -9.83
CA HIS A 43 -24.20 -12.42 -8.48
C HIS A 43 -25.72 -12.66 -8.39
N ALA A 44 -26.41 -12.93 -9.50
CA ALA A 44 -27.88 -12.92 -9.59
C ALA A 44 -28.51 -11.61 -9.09
N ALA A 45 -27.81 -10.48 -9.30
CA ALA A 45 -28.26 -9.16 -8.89
C ALA A 45 -29.31 -8.61 -9.85
N ASN A 46 -30.47 -8.25 -9.30
CA ASN A 46 -31.51 -7.51 -10.02
C ASN A 46 -31.18 -6.02 -10.14
N SER A 47 -30.66 -5.42 -9.06
CA SER A 47 -30.17 -4.03 -9.07
C SER A 47 -28.91 -3.90 -8.22
N ARG A 48 -28.04 -2.94 -8.58
CA ARG A 48 -26.76 -2.69 -7.91
C ARG A 48 -26.58 -1.19 -7.70
N MET A 49 -26.23 -0.76 -6.49
CA MET A 49 -25.88 0.62 -6.18
C MET A 49 -24.37 0.72 -6.03
N LEU A 50 -23.76 1.56 -6.87
CA LEU A 50 -22.34 1.89 -6.84
C LEU A 50 -22.16 3.18 -6.03
N ILE A 51 -21.38 3.12 -4.95
CA ILE A 51 -21.23 4.21 -4.00
C ILE A 51 -19.73 4.52 -3.86
N PRO A 52 -19.22 5.60 -4.47
CA PRO A 52 -17.82 5.96 -4.35
C PRO A 52 -17.48 6.36 -2.91
N LEU A 53 -16.33 5.89 -2.42
CA LEU A 53 -15.74 6.33 -1.16
C LEU A 53 -14.86 7.54 -1.45
N VAL A 54 -15.31 8.73 -1.03
CA VAL A 54 -14.66 10.00 -1.39
C VAL A 54 -14.12 10.71 -0.15
N VAL A 55 -12.85 11.11 -0.21
CA VAL A 55 -12.21 11.98 0.79
C VAL A 55 -11.50 13.10 0.04
N ASN A 56 -11.69 14.36 0.45
CA ASN A 56 -11.05 15.53 -0.17
C ASN A 56 -11.17 15.55 -1.71
N GLU A 57 -12.36 15.28 -2.25
CA GLU A 57 -12.64 15.22 -3.69
C GLU A 57 -11.89 14.12 -4.47
N ILE A 58 -11.30 13.13 -3.77
CA ILE A 58 -10.63 11.98 -4.36
C ILE A 58 -11.42 10.71 -4.00
N SER A 59 -11.79 9.94 -5.01
CA SER A 59 -12.36 8.60 -4.81
C SER A 59 -11.25 7.62 -4.45
N ILE A 60 -11.29 7.11 -3.23
CA ILE A 60 -10.31 6.14 -2.69
C ILE A 60 -10.80 4.69 -2.79
N GLY A 61 -12.03 4.48 -3.26
CA GLY A 61 -12.60 3.15 -3.45
C GLY A 61 -14.08 3.19 -3.83
N LEU A 62 -14.69 2.01 -3.93
CA LEU A 62 -16.08 1.81 -4.31
C LEU A 62 -16.74 0.83 -3.33
N VAL A 63 -17.93 1.16 -2.85
CA VAL A 63 -18.81 0.23 -2.15
C VAL A 63 -19.97 -0.10 -3.05
N GLU A 64 -20.38 -1.37 -3.05
CA GLU A 64 -21.46 -1.85 -3.89
C GLU A 64 -22.50 -2.56 -3.03
N LEU A 65 -23.77 -2.25 -3.28
CA LEU A 65 -24.90 -2.91 -2.65
C LEU A 65 -25.76 -3.53 -3.73
N GLU A 66 -26.22 -4.76 -3.54
CA GLU A 66 -27.03 -5.47 -4.52
C GLU A 66 -28.37 -5.90 -3.93
N THR A 67 -29.39 -5.92 -4.77
CA THR A 67 -30.66 -6.58 -4.49
C THR A 67 -30.82 -7.76 -5.43
N LEU A 68 -31.07 -8.95 -4.88
CA LEU A 68 -31.37 -10.15 -5.67
C LEU A 68 -32.87 -10.27 -6.00
N ASP A 69 -33.72 -9.72 -5.13
CA ASP A 69 -35.18 -9.74 -5.26
C ASP A 69 -35.67 -8.66 -6.24
N PRO A 70 -36.36 -9.03 -7.33
CA PRO A 70 -36.88 -8.06 -8.31
C PRO A 70 -37.89 -7.06 -7.76
N SER A 71 -38.54 -7.37 -6.63
CA SER A 71 -39.49 -6.46 -5.96
C SER A 71 -38.81 -5.42 -5.08
N ARG A 72 -37.50 -5.55 -4.82
CA ARG A 72 -36.73 -4.61 -4.03
C ARG A 72 -36.08 -3.57 -4.94
N HIS A 73 -36.30 -2.31 -4.57
CA HIS A 73 -35.66 -1.17 -5.21
C HIS A 73 -34.98 -0.30 -4.16
N PHE A 74 -33.87 0.34 -4.55
CA PHE A 74 -33.21 1.31 -3.70
C PHE A 74 -34.06 2.57 -3.57
N LYS A 75 -34.73 2.70 -2.41
CA LYS A 75 -35.53 3.88 -2.07
C LYS A 75 -34.63 5.05 -1.68
N GLY A 76 -35.13 6.27 -1.82
CA GLY A 76 -34.36 7.49 -1.51
C GLY A 76 -33.80 7.54 -0.09
N GLU A 77 -34.50 6.97 0.90
CA GLU A 77 -33.99 6.83 2.28
C GLU A 77 -32.77 5.92 2.37
N THR A 78 -32.83 4.74 1.74
CA THR A 78 -31.71 3.80 1.68
C THR A 78 -30.53 4.42 0.94
N VAL A 79 -30.75 5.13 -0.16
CA VAL A 79 -29.69 5.83 -0.91
C VAL A 79 -29.00 6.89 -0.04
N ARG A 80 -29.78 7.70 0.70
CA ARG A 80 -29.23 8.73 1.60
C ARG A 80 -28.41 8.11 2.73
N LEU A 81 -28.93 7.05 3.34
CA LEU A 81 -28.21 6.33 4.40
C LEU A 81 -26.90 5.75 3.87
N ALA A 82 -26.96 5.06 2.72
CA ALA A 82 -25.80 4.43 2.11
C ALA A 82 -24.70 5.46 1.76
N ARG A 83 -25.10 6.62 1.21
CA ARG A 83 -24.17 7.74 0.98
C ARG A 83 -23.51 8.23 2.26
N THR A 84 -24.30 8.42 3.33
CA THR A 84 -23.79 8.89 4.63
C THR A 84 -22.79 7.90 5.22
N LEU A 85 -23.11 6.61 5.19
CA LEU A 85 -22.22 5.56 5.68
C LEU A 85 -20.95 5.45 4.84
N ALA A 86 -21.05 5.57 3.51
CA ALA A 86 -19.90 5.58 2.62
C ALA A 86 -18.97 6.76 2.89
N SER A 87 -19.50 7.95 3.14
CA SER A 87 -18.69 9.11 3.54
C SER A 87 -17.94 8.86 4.86
N GLN A 88 -18.62 8.30 5.86
CA GLN A 88 -17.99 7.98 7.15
C GLN A 88 -16.93 6.89 7.02
N ALA A 89 -17.21 5.86 6.22
CA ALA A 89 -16.27 4.77 5.92
C ALA A 89 -15.03 5.30 5.20
N ALA A 90 -15.19 6.18 4.20
CA ALA A 90 -14.10 6.77 3.45
C ALA A 90 -13.14 7.54 4.37
N ILE A 91 -13.67 8.38 5.26
CA ILE A 91 -12.89 9.12 6.27
C ILE A 91 -12.13 8.14 7.18
N SER A 92 -12.80 7.07 7.62
CA SER A 92 -12.22 6.12 8.57
C SER A 92 -11.10 5.29 7.93
N ILE A 93 -11.27 4.90 6.67
CA ILE A 93 -10.24 4.22 5.86
C ILE A 93 -9.04 5.13 5.67
N GLU A 94 -9.25 6.40 5.30
CA GLU A 94 -8.14 7.34 5.12
C GLU A 94 -7.40 7.61 6.43
N ASN A 95 -8.12 7.75 7.55
CA ASN A 95 -7.50 7.90 8.87
C ASN A 95 -6.66 6.67 9.24
N ALA A 96 -7.16 5.46 8.97
CA ALA A 96 -6.41 4.23 9.23
C ALA A 96 -5.14 4.15 8.36
N ARG A 97 -5.23 4.57 7.09
CA ARG A 97 -4.08 4.67 6.17
C ARG A 97 -3.04 5.66 6.69
N LEU A 98 -3.46 6.88 7.02
CA LEU A 98 -2.58 7.93 7.57
C LEU A 98 -1.96 7.51 8.89
N GLN A 99 -2.70 6.83 9.76
CA GLN A 99 -2.18 6.31 11.02
C GLN A 99 -1.11 5.25 10.78
N THR A 100 -1.31 4.36 9.81
CA THR A 100 -0.34 3.32 9.45
C THR A 100 0.93 3.94 8.88
N GLU A 101 0.79 4.92 7.98
CA GLU A 101 1.91 5.67 7.40
C GLU A 101 2.70 6.42 8.49
N THR A 102 2.00 7.12 9.39
CA THR A 102 2.62 7.81 10.53
C THR A 102 3.36 6.84 11.44
N ARG A 103 2.76 5.69 11.77
CA ARG A 103 3.41 4.67 12.60
C ARG A 103 4.68 4.15 11.93
N ARG A 104 4.64 3.86 10.63
CA ARG A 104 5.81 3.44 9.86
C ARG A 104 6.92 4.49 9.89
N THR A 105 6.60 5.77 9.66
CA THR A 105 7.59 6.85 9.73
C THR A 105 8.20 6.97 11.13
N VAL A 106 7.40 6.83 12.19
CA VAL A 106 7.90 6.85 13.56
C VAL A 106 8.84 5.67 13.84
N GLU A 107 8.50 4.47 13.36
CA GLU A 107 9.35 3.29 13.46
C GLU A 107 10.68 3.47 12.73
N GLU A 108 10.65 3.98 11.48
CA GLU A 108 11.85 4.28 10.69
C GLU A 108 12.75 5.33 11.39
N LEU A 109 12.17 6.41 11.90
CA LEU A 109 12.91 7.44 12.65
C LEU A 109 13.50 6.92 13.96
N TYR A 110 12.78 6.04 14.66
CA TYR A 110 13.27 5.41 15.88
C TYR A 110 14.52 4.59 15.59
N ILE A 111 14.50 3.75 14.55
CA ILE A 111 15.66 2.93 14.17
C ILE A 111 16.84 3.82 13.79
N ILE A 112 16.62 4.85 12.97
CA ILE A 112 17.69 5.80 12.57
C ILE A 112 18.30 6.51 13.79
N ASN A 113 17.46 6.97 14.72
CA ASN A 113 17.93 7.67 15.92
C ASN A 113 18.73 6.75 16.84
N ASP A 114 18.24 5.54 17.08
CA ASP A 114 18.94 4.52 17.88
C ASP A 114 20.32 4.19 17.29
N MET A 115 20.39 3.94 15.97
CA MET A 115 21.66 3.76 15.25
C MET A 115 22.60 4.95 15.44
N SER A 116 22.10 6.17 15.24
CA SER A 116 22.90 7.39 15.35
C SER A 116 23.47 7.56 16.75
N GLY A 117 22.70 7.21 17.79
CA GLY A 117 23.15 7.21 19.18
C GLY A 117 24.27 6.18 19.42
N GLN A 118 24.08 4.94 18.96
CA GLN A 118 25.08 3.88 19.09
C GLN A 118 26.38 4.23 18.35
N LEU A 119 26.28 4.70 17.11
CA LEU A 119 27.43 5.16 16.32
C LEU A 119 28.16 6.32 17.01
N SER A 120 27.42 7.30 17.56
CA SER A 120 28.04 8.44 18.26
C SER A 120 28.73 8.05 19.57
N SER A 121 28.33 6.94 20.19
CA SER A 121 28.94 6.42 21.42
C SER A 121 30.14 5.49 21.19
N ALA A 122 30.32 5.03 19.96
CA ALA A 122 31.42 4.14 19.60
C ALA A 122 32.76 4.85 19.81
N THR A 123 33.64 4.22 20.59
CA THR A 123 34.94 4.83 20.97
C THR A 123 36.07 4.34 20.06
N SER A 124 35.82 3.31 19.25
CA SER A 124 36.77 2.76 18.30
C SER A 124 36.11 2.47 16.95
N LEU A 125 36.95 2.33 15.92
CA LEU A 125 36.50 1.91 14.60
C LEU A 125 35.81 0.54 14.63
N ASN A 126 36.32 -0.40 15.43
CA ASN A 126 35.70 -1.73 15.55
C ASN A 126 34.30 -1.66 16.17
N ASP A 127 34.08 -0.78 17.15
CA ASP A 127 32.76 -0.57 17.74
C ASP A 127 31.78 0.01 16.70
N LEU A 128 32.23 0.99 15.90
CA LEU A 128 31.45 1.55 14.80
C LEU A 128 31.05 0.49 13.78
N LEU A 129 32.02 -0.32 13.32
CA LEU A 129 31.79 -1.36 12.32
C LEU A 129 30.83 -2.44 12.84
N THR A 130 30.89 -2.76 14.14
CA THR A 130 29.96 -3.70 14.78
C THR A 130 28.52 -3.18 14.76
N VAL A 131 28.32 -1.89 15.05
CA VAL A 131 26.99 -1.25 14.98
C VAL A 131 26.45 -1.26 13.54
N ILE A 132 27.31 -0.96 12.56
CA ILE A 132 26.98 -0.99 11.13
C ILE A 132 26.54 -2.41 10.71
N ASP A 133 27.35 -3.43 11.03
CA ASP A 133 27.07 -4.82 10.65
C ASP A 133 25.76 -5.36 11.24
N ALA A 134 25.46 -5.00 12.49
CA ALA A 134 24.25 -5.47 13.17
C ALA A 134 22.95 -4.83 12.64
N GLN A 135 22.99 -3.54 12.27
CA GLN A 135 21.78 -2.76 12.04
C GLN A 135 21.47 -2.52 10.56
N LEU A 136 22.47 -2.23 9.72
CA LEU A 136 22.25 -1.90 8.32
C LEU A 136 21.51 -2.99 7.52
N PRO A 137 21.80 -4.30 7.68
CA PRO A 137 21.11 -5.35 6.93
C PRO A 137 19.60 -5.38 7.16
N SER A 138 19.11 -4.91 8.32
CA SER A 138 17.67 -4.87 8.62
C SER A 138 16.93 -3.72 7.92
N LEU A 139 17.66 -2.74 7.40
CA LEU A 139 17.13 -1.52 6.77
C LEU A 139 17.20 -1.54 5.23
N THR A 140 17.81 -2.58 4.66
CA THR A 140 18.09 -2.66 3.24
C THR A 140 17.81 -4.05 2.71
N ASP A 141 17.34 -4.12 1.47
CA ASP A 141 17.24 -5.39 0.74
C ASP A 141 18.60 -5.83 0.17
N ALA A 142 19.69 -5.11 0.48
CA ALA A 142 21.03 -5.41 -0.01
C ALA A 142 21.52 -6.76 0.53
N GLN A 143 21.96 -7.61 -0.40
CA GLN A 143 22.45 -8.95 -0.10
C GLN A 143 23.94 -8.98 0.26
N VAL A 144 24.66 -7.90 -0.02
CA VAL A 144 26.10 -7.77 0.19
C VAL A 144 26.39 -6.36 0.69
N MET A 145 27.25 -6.25 1.71
CA MET A 145 27.71 -4.99 2.27
C MET A 145 29.22 -5.01 2.48
N TYR A 146 29.88 -3.91 2.11
CA TYR A 146 31.28 -3.67 2.41
C TYR A 146 31.44 -2.29 3.03
N VAL A 147 32.38 -2.18 3.98
CA VAL A 147 32.92 -0.90 4.41
C VAL A 147 34.39 -0.88 4.06
N ALA A 148 34.80 0.13 3.30
CA ALA A 148 36.17 0.35 2.89
C ALA A 148 36.70 1.63 3.54
N ILE A 149 37.92 1.57 4.07
CA ILE A 149 38.62 2.70 4.67
C ILE A 149 39.85 2.98 3.83
N PHE A 150 39.92 4.21 3.32
CA PHE A 150 41.06 4.70 2.57
C PHE A 150 42.02 5.45 3.49
N ASP A 151 43.28 5.03 3.49
CA ASP A 151 44.38 5.69 4.16
C ASP A 151 45.19 6.48 3.12
N GLU A 152 45.13 7.82 3.20
CA GLU A 152 45.74 8.71 2.22
C GLU A 152 47.27 8.70 2.28
N GLU A 153 47.87 8.51 3.47
CA GLU A 153 49.33 8.52 3.63
C GLU A 153 49.98 7.29 2.99
N THR A 154 49.37 6.13 3.20
CA THR A 154 49.86 4.85 2.68
C THR A 154 49.34 4.54 1.28
N GLN A 155 48.34 5.29 0.79
CA GLN A 155 47.60 5.03 -0.46
C GLN A 155 46.99 3.62 -0.48
N GLN A 156 46.51 3.14 0.68
CA GLN A 156 45.92 1.81 0.84
C GLN A 156 44.42 1.89 1.14
N ILE A 157 43.67 0.92 0.65
CA ILE A 157 42.28 0.70 1.03
C ILE A 157 42.22 -0.59 1.84
N SER A 158 41.61 -0.52 3.03
CA SER A 158 41.29 -1.70 3.84
C SER A 158 39.79 -1.95 3.82
N PHE A 159 39.37 -3.21 3.89
CA PHE A 159 37.96 -3.61 3.93
C PHE A 159 37.65 -4.27 5.26
N PRO A 160 37.56 -3.51 6.36
CA PRO A 160 37.38 -4.08 7.69
C PRO A 160 35.96 -4.65 7.93
N LEU A 161 35.01 -4.44 7.01
CA LEU A 161 33.71 -5.11 7.02
C LEU A 161 33.34 -5.62 5.62
N ALA A 162 32.98 -6.90 5.52
CA ALA A 162 32.51 -7.57 4.33
C ALA A 162 31.51 -8.67 4.72
N THR A 163 30.22 -8.42 4.50
CA THR A 163 29.13 -9.34 4.88
C THR A 163 28.29 -9.70 3.66
N SER A 164 28.02 -10.99 3.45
CA SER A 164 27.00 -11.49 2.52
C SER A 164 25.84 -12.12 3.29
N VAL A 165 24.61 -11.90 2.83
CA VAL A 165 23.38 -12.45 3.43
C VAL A 165 23.06 -13.86 2.89
N ARG A 166 23.89 -14.41 1.99
CA ARG A 166 23.78 -15.79 1.49
C ARG A 166 25.11 -16.54 1.62
N ASP A 167 25.09 -17.50 2.53
CA ASP A 167 26.09 -18.56 2.67
C ASP A 167 26.22 -19.38 1.38
N ASP A 168 27.36 -19.26 0.69
CA ASP A 168 28.20 -20.39 0.21
C ASP A 168 29.42 -19.94 -0.62
N HIS A 169 29.61 -18.64 -0.83
CA HIS A 169 30.83 -18.10 -1.43
C HIS A 169 31.39 -16.98 -0.56
N PRO A 170 32.56 -17.19 0.09
CA PRO A 170 33.34 -16.09 0.64
C PRO A 170 33.52 -15.04 -0.45
N LEU A 171 33.17 -13.80 -0.14
CA LEU A 171 33.41 -12.70 -1.05
C LEU A 171 34.93 -12.48 -1.12
N GLU A 172 35.53 -12.79 -2.27
CA GLU A 172 36.92 -12.44 -2.55
C GLU A 172 37.03 -10.91 -2.64
N VAL A 173 37.54 -10.30 -1.57
CA VAL A 173 37.95 -8.89 -1.59
C VAL A 173 39.10 -8.76 -2.60
N PRO A 174 39.03 -7.88 -3.61
CA PRO A 174 40.15 -7.66 -4.52
C PRO A 174 41.38 -7.22 -3.71
N ALA A 175 42.47 -7.97 -3.87
CA ALA A 175 43.77 -7.67 -3.26
C ALA A 175 44.41 -6.40 -3.84
#